data_AF-A0A7X9ALI6-F1
#
_entry.id   AF-A0A7X9ALI6-F1
#
_cell.length_a   1.000
_cell.length_b   1.000
_cell.length_c   1.000
_cell.angle_alpha   90.00
_cell.angle_beta   90.00
_cell.angle_gamma   90.00
#
_symmetry.space_group_name_H-M   'P 1'
#
loop_
_entity.id
_entity.type
_entity.pdbx_description
1 polymer ?
#
loop_
_entity_poly.entity_id
_entity_poly.type
_entity_poly.pdbx_seq_one_letter_code
_entity_poly.pdbx_strand_id
1 'polypeptide(L)'
;MLMELYYEHYADNCHGIYWDMSSKSLPYMVLIHDFEKRQKFHDFLKSEGFQCVTWNYEYPGVLVNMNFRRFGLICRACRYGCVNNRNYSLEEFMSEVYRKPDSPVIK
;
A
#
# COMPACT_ATOMS: atom_id res chain seq x y z
N MET A 1 11.05 -4.26 1.71
CA MET A 1 11.09 -3.31 2.86
C MET A 1 9.94 -2.30 2.74
N LEU A 2 9.35 -1.85 3.87
CA LEU A 2 8.14 -0.99 3.85
C LEU A 2 8.33 0.34 3.07
N MET A 3 9.56 0.86 3.00
CA MET A 3 9.87 2.09 2.25
C MET A 3 9.64 1.98 0.73
N GLU A 4 9.61 0.77 0.17
CA GLU A 4 9.25 0.53 -1.24
C GLU A 4 7.79 0.89 -1.54
N LEU A 5 6.94 1.02 -0.52
CA LEU A 5 5.57 1.55 -0.66
C LEU A 5 5.54 3.07 -0.84
N TYR A 6 6.64 3.76 -0.52
CA TYR A 6 6.70 5.22 -0.47
C TYR A 6 7.56 5.80 -1.57
N TYR A 7 8.61 5.08 -1.97
CA TYR A 7 9.59 5.54 -2.95
C TYR A 7 9.78 4.49 -4.04
N GLU A 8 9.69 4.94 -5.28
CA GLU A 8 9.70 4.10 -6.47
C GLU A 8 10.96 3.22 -6.56
N HIS A 9 12.14 3.81 -6.37
CA HIS A 9 13.45 3.17 -6.52
C HIS A 9 14.14 2.89 -5.19
N TYR A 10 13.37 2.68 -4.11
CA TYR A 10 13.96 2.40 -2.80
C TYR A 10 14.87 1.17 -2.81
N ALA A 11 14.44 0.07 -3.45
CA ALA A 11 15.22 -1.16 -3.49
C ALA A 11 16.60 -0.94 -4.15
N ASP A 12 16.64 -0.17 -5.22
CA ASP A 12 17.86 0.12 -6.00
C ASP A 12 18.83 1.04 -5.24
N ASN A 13 18.31 1.93 -4.39
CA ASN A 13 19.06 2.99 -3.72
C ASN A 13 19.00 2.92 -2.18
N CYS A 14 18.69 1.77 -1.60
CA CYS A 14 18.44 1.64 -0.16
C CYS A 14 19.64 2.02 0.74
N HIS A 15 20.86 2.03 0.20
CA HIS A 15 22.08 2.46 0.88
C HIS A 15 22.54 3.89 0.52
N GLY A 16 21.78 4.60 -0.31
CA GLY A 16 22.06 5.96 -0.78
C GLY A 16 20.96 6.97 -0.43
N ILE A 17 21.00 8.14 -1.07
CA ILE A 17 20.02 9.23 -0.88
C ILE A 17 18.76 8.94 -1.71
N TYR A 18 18.05 7.85 -1.39
CA TYR A 18 16.90 7.38 -2.16
C TYR A 18 15.76 8.41 -2.23
N TRP A 19 15.67 9.32 -1.26
CA TRP A 19 14.61 10.34 -1.16
C TRP A 19 14.79 11.54 -2.10
N ASP A 20 15.98 11.72 -2.69
CA ASP A 20 16.29 12.86 -3.56
C ASP A 20 16.03 12.55 -5.04
N MET A 21 16.25 11.29 -5.44
CA MET A 21 16.06 10.83 -6.82
C MET A 21 14.77 10.03 -7.06
N SER A 22 14.06 9.61 -6.01
CA SER A 22 12.83 8.82 -6.16
C SER A 22 11.58 9.67 -6.06
N SER A 23 10.67 9.48 -7.01
CA SER A 23 9.27 9.87 -6.86
C SER A 23 8.73 9.32 -5.54
N LYS A 24 8.14 10.20 -4.73
CA LYS A 24 7.45 9.83 -3.49
C LYS A 24 5.95 9.77 -3.73
N SER A 25 5.32 8.68 -3.33
CA SER A 25 3.87 8.54 -3.34
C SER A 25 3.38 8.05 -1.98
N LEU A 26 2.29 8.63 -1.49
CA LEU A 26 1.69 8.20 -0.23
C LEU A 26 0.76 7.00 -0.48
N PRO A 27 0.88 5.91 0.29
CA PRO A 27 -0.08 4.82 0.27
C PRO A 27 -1.37 5.19 1.02
N TYR A 28 -2.42 4.42 0.75
CA TYR A 28 -3.65 4.38 1.53
C TYR A 28 -3.50 3.38 2.67
N MET A 29 -4.00 3.73 3.87
CA MET A 29 -4.09 2.78 4.99
C MET A 29 -5.45 2.10 4.99
N VAL A 30 -5.47 0.77 4.87
CA VAL A 30 -6.69 -0.04 4.96
C VAL A 30 -6.63 -0.86 6.24
N LEU A 31 -7.55 -0.62 7.17
CA LEU A 31 -7.65 -1.36 8.43
C LEU A 31 -8.59 -2.56 8.27
N ILE A 32 -8.04 -3.76 8.41
CA ILE A 32 -8.77 -5.02 8.30
C ILE A 32 -8.44 -5.88 9.52
N HIS A 33 -9.29 -5.82 10.55
CA HIS A 33 -9.09 -6.55 11.81
C HIS A 33 -9.19 -8.07 11.61
N ASP A 34 -10.15 -8.51 10.81
CA ASP A 34 -10.39 -9.91 10.50
C ASP A 34 -9.23 -10.49 9.65
N PHE A 35 -8.61 -11.55 10.17
CA PHE A 35 -7.46 -12.19 9.53
C PHE A 35 -7.80 -12.81 8.17
N GLU A 36 -8.92 -13.52 8.07
CA GLU A 36 -9.31 -14.18 6.82
C GLU A 36 -9.64 -13.16 5.74
N LYS A 37 -10.36 -12.09 6.09
CA LYS A 37 -10.64 -10.98 5.17
C LYS A 37 -9.35 -10.30 4.73
N ARG A 38 -8.39 -10.11 5.63
CA ARG A 38 -7.09 -9.53 5.30
C ARG A 38 -6.29 -10.42 4.36
N GLN A 39 -6.33 -11.74 4.56
CA GLN A 39 -5.69 -12.70 3.64
C GLN A 39 -6.36 -12.70 2.26
N LYS A 40 -7.70 -12.72 2.20
CA LYS A 40 -8.44 -12.59 0.94
C LYS A 40 -8.10 -11.29 0.21
N PHE A 41 -7.92 -10.20 0.95
CA PHE A 41 -7.50 -8.91 0.36
C PHE A 41 -6.06 -8.94 -0.17
N HIS A 42 -5.13 -9.62 0.53
CA HIS A 42 -3.79 -9.87 0.01
C HIS A 42 -3.84 -10.61 -1.34
N ASP A 43 -4.61 -11.70 -1.40
CA ASP A 43 -4.69 -12.54 -2.59
C ASP A 43 -5.36 -11.79 -3.75
N PHE A 44 -6.36 -10.96 -3.45
CA PHE A 44 -6.98 -10.04 -4.40
C PHE A 44 -5.96 -9.04 -4.97
N LEU A 45 -5.20 -8.33 -4.13
CA LEU A 45 -4.20 -7.38 -4.63
C LEU A 45 -3.15 -8.06 -5.51
N LYS A 46 -2.74 -9.29 -5.15
CA LYS A 46 -1.85 -10.12 -5.98
C LYS A 46 -2.47 -10.48 -7.33
N SER A 47 -3.75 -10.88 -7.37
CA SER A 47 -4.42 -11.22 -8.63
C SER A 47 -4.57 -10.00 -9.55
N GLU A 48 -4.71 -8.82 -8.96
CA GLU A 48 -4.72 -7.55 -9.69
C GLU A 48 -3.30 -7.08 -10.09
N GLY A 49 -2.26 -7.88 -9.84
CA GLY A 49 -0.89 -7.59 -10.26
C GLY A 49 -0.13 -6.60 -9.36
N PHE A 50 -0.59 -6.37 -8.12
CA PHE A 50 0.19 -5.60 -7.15
C PHE A 50 1.33 -6.44 -6.57
N GLN A 51 2.46 -5.80 -6.32
CA GLN A 51 3.62 -6.42 -5.66
C GLN A 51 3.50 -6.29 -4.14
N CYS A 52 3.56 -7.41 -3.43
CA CYS A 52 3.69 -7.40 -1.97
C CYS A 52 5.16 -7.22 -1.59
N VAL A 53 5.49 -6.20 -0.80
CA VAL A 53 6.86 -5.85 -0.40
C VAL A 53 7.20 -6.21 1.05
N THR A 54 6.18 -6.48 1.87
CA THR A 54 6.32 -6.95 3.25
C THR A 54 4.98 -7.48 3.77
N TRP A 55 5.01 -8.61 4.47
CA TRP A 55 3.82 -9.22 5.06
C TRP A 55 4.20 -10.00 6.31
N ASN A 56 3.70 -9.60 7.47
CA ASN A 56 4.12 -10.19 8.75
C ASN A 56 2.95 -10.58 9.67
N TYR A 57 1.71 -10.63 9.16
CA TYR A 57 0.49 -11.16 9.80
C TYR A 57 0.01 -10.54 11.13
N GLU A 58 0.84 -9.78 11.84
CA GLU A 58 0.61 -9.34 13.23
C GLU A 58 -0.32 -8.12 13.38
N TYR A 59 -0.37 -7.23 12.38
CA TYR A 59 -1.15 -5.99 12.48
C TYR A 59 -2.33 -5.95 11.49
N PRO A 60 -3.45 -5.26 11.81
CA PRO A 60 -4.60 -5.18 10.91
C PRO A 60 -4.44 -4.21 9.73
N GLY A 61 -3.42 -3.35 9.75
CA GLY A 61 -3.21 -2.30 8.75
C GLY A 61 -2.42 -2.76 7.52
N VAL A 62 -3.05 -2.61 6.35
CA VAL A 62 -2.42 -2.83 5.05
C VAL A 62 -2.24 -1.48 4.37
N LEU A 63 -0.99 -1.16 4.03
CA LEU A 63 -0.67 -0.01 3.19
C LEU A 63 -0.75 -0.41 1.72
N VAL A 64 -1.50 0.34 0.93
CA VAL A 64 -1.67 0.10 -0.51
C VAL A 64 -1.27 1.36 -1.28
N ASN A 65 -0.22 1.26 -2.10
CA ASN A 65 0.17 2.31 -3.02
C ASN A 65 -0.38 2.03 -4.42
N MET A 66 -1.29 2.88 -4.87
CA MET A 66 -1.93 2.75 -6.19
C MET A 66 -1.00 3.16 -7.34
N ASN A 67 -0.12 4.12 -7.14
CA ASN A 67 0.79 4.62 -8.19
C ASN A 67 1.87 3.60 -8.51
N PHE A 68 2.49 3.01 -7.48
CA PHE A 68 3.55 2.01 -7.66
C PHE A 68 3.01 0.58 -7.75
N ARG A 69 1.70 0.39 -7.59
CA ARG A 69 1.05 -0.93 -7.49
C ARG A 69 1.74 -1.86 -6.50
N ARG A 70 2.05 -1.33 -5.30
CA ARG A 70 2.71 -2.08 -4.23
C ARG A 70 1.86 -2.08 -2.97
N PHE A 71 1.96 -3.13 -2.17
CA PHE A 71 1.28 -3.19 -0.89
C PHE A 71 2.09 -3.93 0.16
N GLY A 72 1.80 -3.67 1.42
CA GLY A 72 2.46 -4.33 2.53
C GLY A 72 1.78 -4.10 3.86
N LEU A 73 1.99 -5.03 4.77
CA LEU A 73 1.42 -4.99 6.11
C LEU A 73 2.35 -4.21 7.04
N ILE A 74 1.79 -3.32 7.86
CA ILE A 74 2.60 -2.54 8.81
C ILE A 74 2.97 -3.40 10.02
N CYS A 75 4.20 -3.28 10.52
CA CYS A 75 4.67 -4.15 11.59
C CYS A 75 4.27 -3.72 13.01
N ARG A 76 3.67 -2.53 13.17
CA ARG A 76 3.30 -1.95 14.47
C ARG A 76 2.39 -0.74 14.26
N ALA A 77 1.79 -0.24 15.34
CA ALA A 77 1.07 1.04 15.39
C ALA A 77 2.03 2.24 15.23
N CYS A 78 2.77 2.28 14.13
CA CYS A 78 3.58 3.42 13.74
C CYS A 78 2.75 4.36 12.88
N ARG A 79 2.90 5.66 13.14
CA ARG A 79 2.25 6.71 12.36
C ARG A 79 3.00 6.86 11.03
N TYR A 80 2.58 6.11 10.03
CA TYR A 80 3.08 6.26 8.67
C TYR A 80 2.24 7.30 7.92
N GLY A 81 2.87 8.13 7.10
CA GLY A 81 2.15 9.08 6.25
C GLY A 81 1.24 8.32 5.28
N CYS A 82 -0.03 8.69 5.22
CA CYS A 82 -1.00 8.07 4.33
C CYS A 82 -1.80 9.14 3.60
N VAL A 83 -2.39 8.79 2.46
CA VAL A 83 -3.31 9.68 1.75
C VAL A 83 -4.43 10.12 2.69
N ASN A 84 -4.67 11.43 2.75
CA ASN A 84 -5.66 12.07 3.63
C ASN A 84 -5.45 11.85 5.14
N ASN A 85 -4.33 11.25 5.56
CA ASN A 85 -4.01 10.95 6.96
C ASN A 85 -5.15 10.21 7.71
N ARG A 86 -5.91 9.37 7.00
CA ARG A 86 -7.03 8.57 7.54
C ARG A 86 -6.81 7.09 7.32
N ASN A 87 -7.56 6.31 8.08
CA ASN A 87 -7.70 4.86 7.89
C ASN A 87 -8.98 4.59 7.11
N TYR A 88 -8.88 3.78 6.07
CA TYR A 88 -10.02 3.29 5.30
C TYR A 88 -10.45 1.93 5.84
N SER A 89 -11.75 1.68 5.87
CA SER A 89 -12.25 0.29 5.89
C SER A 89 -11.99 -0.37 4.54
N LEU A 90 -12.05 -1.70 4.48
CA LEU A 90 -11.94 -2.42 3.21
C LEU A 90 -13.01 -1.96 2.21
N GLU A 91 -14.25 -1.77 2.66
CA GLU A 91 -15.38 -1.37 1.81
C GLU A 91 -15.21 0.05 1.26
N GLU A 92 -14.75 0.98 2.11
CA GLU A 92 -14.44 2.36 1.71
C GLU A 92 -13.31 2.37 0.67
N PHE A 93 -12.22 1.63 0.93
CA PHE A 93 -11.11 1.55 -0.02
C PHE A 93 -11.57 1.01 -1.38
N MET A 94 -12.36 -0.07 -1.38
CA MET A 94 -12.82 -0.68 -2.63
C MET A 94 -13.76 0.24 -3.43
N SER A 95 -14.64 0.97 -2.76
CA SER A 95 -15.62 1.84 -3.42
C SER A 95 -15.06 3.21 -3.81
N GLU A 96 -14.27 3.84 -2.94
CA GLU A 96 -13.80 5.22 -3.12
C GLU A 96 -12.46 5.31 -3.85
N VAL A 97 -11.61 4.29 -3.76
CA VAL A 97 -10.23 4.32 -4.28
C VAL A 97 -10.05 3.31 -5.42
N TYR A 98 -10.32 2.03 -5.17
CA TYR A 98 -10.00 0.97 -6.13
C TYR A 98 -10.88 1.01 -7.39
N ARG A 99 -12.21 1.12 -7.19
CA ARG A 99 -13.19 1.08 -8.29
C ARG A 99 -13.53 2.45 -8.87
N LYS A 100 -12.84 3.51 -8.44
CA LYS A 100 -13.18 4.86 -8.88
C LYS A 100 -12.96 4.99 -10.40
N PRO A 101 -13.91 5.53 -11.19
CA PRO A 101 -13.81 5.60 -12.65
C PRO A 101 -12.70 6.52 -13.18
N ASP A 102 -12.14 7.40 -12.34
CA ASP A 102 -11.22 8.47 -12.76
C ASP A 102 -9.76 8.15 -12.42
N SER A 103 -9.20 7.08 -12.98
CA SER A 103 -7.75 6.99 -13.12
C SER A 103 -7.36 6.51 -14.51
N PRO A 104 -6.38 7.18 -15.14
CA PRO A 104 -6.11 7.06 -16.55
C PRO A 104 -5.65 5.64 -16.87
N VAL A 105 -6.44 4.96 -17.70
CA VAL A 105 -5.96 3.83 -18.49
C VAL A 105 -4.91 4.41 -19.43
N ILE A 106 -3.64 4.37 -19.01
CA ILE A 106 -2.53 4.52 -19.95
C ILE A 106 -2.57 3.24 -20.80
N LYS A 107 -3.13 3.39 -22.00
CA LYS A 107 -3.09 2.40 -23.08
C LYS A 107 -1.67 2.18 -23.55
#